data_AF-A0A957AWS2-F1
#
_entry.id   AF-A0A957AWS2-F1
#
_cell.length_a   1.000
_cell.length_b   1.000
_cell.length_c   1.000
_cell.angle_alpha   90.00
_cell.angle_beta   90.00
_cell.angle_gamma   90.00
#
_symmetry.space_group_name_H-M   'P 1'
#
loop_
_entity.id
_entity.type
_entity.pdbx_description
1 polymer ?
#
loop_
_entity_poly.entity_id
_entity_poly.type
_entity_poly.pdbx_seq_one_letter_code
_entity_poly.pdbx_strand_id
1 'polypeptide(L)' 'VKSELFPGILGIMLAIAGAFYALDSFGIFLMPQHQALIANIMIAPAIIAELSFTLWLLIKGVRTPKPESRQAMVTA' A
#
# COMPACT_ATOMS: atom_id res chain seq x y z
N VAL A 1 11.26 9.56 -5.32
CA VAL A 1 10.50 9.98 -4.11
C VAL A 1 10.48 8.81 -3.14
N LYS A 2 11.14 8.92 -1.98
CA LYS A 2 11.28 7.82 -1.01
C LYS A 2 10.34 8.14 0.15
N SER A 3 9.32 7.32 0.38
CA SER A 3 8.44 7.51 1.54
C SER A 3 9.22 7.13 2.79
N GLU A 4 9.56 8.10 3.63
CA GLU A 4 10.14 7.87 4.96
C GLU A 4 9.09 7.47 6.00
N LEU A 5 7.82 7.43 5.60
CA LEU A 5 6.69 7.34 6.53
C LEU A 5 6.29 5.88 6.80
N PHE A 6 6.48 5.00 5.82
CA PHE A 6 6.12 3.58 5.88
C PHE A 6 7.17 2.68 5.19
N PRO A 7 7.30 1.39 5.57
CA PRO A 7 8.26 0.47 4.98
C PRO A 7 8.01 0.35 3.48
N GLY A 8 9.07 0.53 2.69
CA GLY A 8 8.99 0.45 1.23
C GLY A 8 8.41 -0.86 0.70
N ILE A 9 8.58 -1.97 1.43
CA ILE A 9 7.97 -3.27 1.12
C ILE A 9 6.44 -3.15 1.00
N LEU A 10 5.77 -2.46 1.92
CA LEU A 10 4.31 -2.33 1.89
C LEU A 10 3.85 -1.48 0.71
N GLY A 11 4.59 -0.42 0.40
CA GLY A 11 4.32 0.41 -0.78
C GLY A 11 4.45 -0.36 -2.09
N ILE A 12 5.48 -1.21 -2.22
CA ILE A 12 5.67 -2.06 -3.41
C ILE A 12 4.54 -3.08 -3.51
N MET A 13 4.16 -3.71 -2.40
CA MET A 13 3.07 -4.69 -2.39
C MET A 13 1.73 -4.06 -2.79
N LEU A 14 1.47 -2.83 -2.33
CA LEU A 14 0.28 -2.05 -2.70
C LEU A 14 0.31 -1.62 -4.18
N ALA A 15 1.49 -1.24 -4.70
CA ALA A 15 1.64 -0.90 -6.12
C ALA A 15 1.36 -2.11 -7.03
N ILE A 16 1.84 -3.30 -6.64
CA ILE A 16 1.56 -4.55 -7.35
C ILE A 16 0.06 -4.87 -7.29
N ALA A 17 -0.58 -4.72 -6.13
CA ALA A 17 -2.03 -4.89 -5.99
C ALA A 17 -2.83 -3.94 -6.91
N GLY A 18 -2.42 -2.67 -7.00
CA GLY A 18 -3.03 -1.70 -7.92
C GLY A 18 -2.87 -2.10 -9.38
N ALA A 19 -1.72 -2.65 -9.76
CA ALA A 19 -1.50 -3.16 -11.12
C ALA A 19 -2.42 -4.34 -11.44
N PHE A 20 -2.64 -5.26 -10.49
CA PHE A 20 -3.61 -6.34 -10.65
C PHE A 20 -5.05 -5.84 -10.79
N TYR A 21 -5.42 -4.78 -10.08
CA TYR A 21 -6.73 -4.13 -10.24
C TYR A 21 -6.94 -3.54 -11.64
N ALA A 22 -5.89 -2.91 -12.19
CA ALA A 22 -5.93 -2.42 -13.56
C ALA A 22 -6.10 -3.58 -14.55
N LEU A 23 -5.32 -4.65 -14.38
CA LEU A 23 -5.42 -5.86 -15.20
C LEU A 23 -6.78 -6.55 -15.09
N ASP A 24 -7.39 -6.60 -13.91
CA ASP A 24 -8.73 -7.12 -13.71
C ASP A 24 -9.77 -6.32 -14.50
N SER A 25 -9.65 -4.98 -14.48
CA SER A 25 -10.50 -4.09 -15.27
C SER A 25 -10.36 -4.34 -16.79
N PHE A 26 -9.14 -4.59 -17.26
CA PHE A 26 -8.90 -5.01 -18.65
C PHE A 26 -9.42 -6.44 -18.92
N GLY A 27 -9.30 -7.36 -17.95
CA GLY A 27 -9.76 -8.74 -18.05
C GLY A 27 -11.28 -8.84 -18.22
N ILE A 28 -12.04 -8.03 -17.48
CA ILE A 28 -13.49 -7.89 -17.64
C ILE A 28 -13.85 -7.43 -19.06
N PHE A 29 -13.04 -6.54 -19.65
CA PHE A 29 -13.28 -6.00 -20.99
C PHE A 29 -12.89 -6.96 -22.12
N LEU A 30 -11.76 -7.68 -21.99
CA LEU A 30 -11.26 -8.59 -23.04
C LEU A 30 -11.88 -9.99 -22.99
N MET A 31 -12.20 -10.52 -21.80
CA MET A 31 -12.64 -11.91 -21.62
C MET A 31 -13.74 -12.05 -20.55
N PRO A 32 -14.98 -11.62 -20.84
CA PRO A 32 -16.09 -11.68 -19.89
C PRO A 32 -16.46 -13.12 -19.47
N GLN A 33 -16.17 -14.12 -20.30
CA GLN A 33 -16.45 -15.54 -20.02
C GLN A 33 -15.61 -16.15 -18.87
N HIS A 34 -14.49 -15.53 -18.49
CA HIS A 34 -13.63 -16.00 -17.40
C HIS A 34 -13.59 -15.01 -16.22
N GLN A 35 -14.51 -14.06 -16.20
CA GLN A 35 -14.54 -12.95 -15.24
C GLN A 35 -14.50 -13.42 -13.78
N ALA A 36 -15.25 -14.48 -13.42
CA ALA A 36 -15.28 -14.96 -12.04
C ALA A 36 -13.94 -15.56 -11.56
N LEU A 37 -13.20 -16.24 -12.44
CA LEU A 37 -11.88 -16.79 -12.10
C LEU A 37 -10.82 -15.71 -12.06
N ILE A 38 -10.83 -14.79 -13.04
CA ILE A 38 -9.89 -13.68 -13.10
C ILE A 38 -10.08 -12.77 -11.88
N ALA A 39 -11.33 -12.37 -11.58
CA ALA A 39 -11.63 -11.54 -10.43
C ALA A 39 -11.14 -12.16 -9.11
N ASN A 40 -11.38 -13.46 -8.88
CA ASN A 40 -10.92 -14.12 -7.66
C ASN A 40 -9.39 -14.18 -7.55
N ILE A 41 -8.68 -14.45 -8.65
CA ILE A 41 -7.22 -14.51 -8.65
C ILE A 41 -6.60 -13.13 -8.49
N MET A 42 -7.21 -12.09 -9.06
CA MET A 42 -6.71 -10.72 -9.01
C MET A 42 -7.03 -10.02 -7.68
N ILE A 43 -8.19 -10.29 -7.08
CA ILE A 43 -8.62 -9.65 -5.82
C ILE A 43 -7.91 -10.21 -4.59
N ALA A 44 -7.55 -11.50 -4.59
CA ALA A 44 -6.88 -12.14 -3.47
C ALA A 44 -5.55 -11.46 -3.05
N PRO A 45 -4.59 -11.19 -3.97
CA PRO A 45 -3.37 -10.47 -3.61
C PRO A 45 -3.65 -9.01 -3.23
N ALA A 46 -4.69 -8.38 -3.80
CA ALA A 46 -5.07 -7.02 -3.44
C ALA A 46 -5.54 -6.93 -1.97
N ILE A 47 -6.42 -7.86 -1.56
CA ILE A 47 -6.86 -7.94 -0.16
C ILE A 47 -5.67 -8.17 0.77
N ILE A 48 -4.75 -9.08 0.44
CA ILE A 48 -3.59 -9.34 1.30
C ILE A 48 -2.71 -8.09 1.44
N ALA A 49 -2.48 -7.37 0.35
CA ALA A 49 -1.68 -6.14 0.37
C ALA A 49 -2.35 -5.03 1.21
N GLU A 50 -3.63 -4.77 0.96
CA GLU A 50 -4.40 -3.73 1.65
C GLU A 50 -4.60 -4.06 3.13
N LEU A 51 -4.89 -5.30 3.47
CA LEU A 51 -5.10 -5.73 4.85
C LEU A 51 -3.79 -5.68 5.64
N SER A 52 -2.68 -6.13 5.03
CA SER A 52 -1.35 -6.04 5.63
C SER A 52 -0.91 -4.59 5.84
N PHE A 53 -1.19 -3.72 4.87
CA PHE A 53 -0.90 -2.29 4.97
C PHE A 53 -1.74 -1.61 6.05
N THR A 54 -3.05 -1.89 6.08
CA THR A 54 -3.98 -1.36 7.08
C THR A 54 -3.58 -1.81 8.49
N LEU A 55 -3.28 -3.10 8.66
CA LEU A 55 -2.84 -3.65 9.94
C LEU A 55 -1.51 -3.02 10.40
N TRP A 56 -0.59 -2.79 9.47
CA TRP A 56 0.67 -2.12 9.76
C TRP A 56 0.46 -0.68 10.25
N LEU A 57 -0.41 0.08 9.58
CA LEU A 57 -0.77 1.43 10.01
C LEU A 57 -1.46 1.43 11.38
N LEU A 58 -2.29 0.42 11.66
CA LEU A 58 -3.03 0.33 12.91
C LEU A 58 -2.13 -0.05 14.10
N ILE A 59 -1.12 -0.91 13.88
CA ILE A 59 -0.19 -1.34 14.93
C ILE A 59 0.96 -0.34 15.12
N LYS A 60 1.64 0.02 14.03
CA LYS A 60 2.90 0.78 14.10
C LYS A 60 2.71 2.26 13.79
N GLY A 61 1.66 2.61 13.04
CA GLY A 61 1.47 3.97 12.54
C GLY A 61 2.54 4.38 11.54
N VAL A 62 2.42 5.61 11.04
CA VAL A 62 3.43 6.25 10.20
C VAL A 62 4.57 6.82 11.05
N ARG A 63 5.80 6.75 10.55
CA ARG A 63 6.95 7.40 11.19
C ARG A 63 6.71 8.91 11.24
N THR A 64 6.53 9.46 12.43
CA THR A 64 6.49 10.91 12.64
C THR A 64 7.91 11.46 12.66
N PRO A 65 8.17 12.61 11.99
CA PRO A 65 9.45 13.27 12.11
C PRO A 65 9.67 13.65 13.58
N LYS A 66 10.83 13.28 14.13
CA LYS A 66 11.25 13.69 15.48
C LYS A 66 11.17 15.22 15.54
N PRO A 67 10.52 15.82 16.55
CA PRO A 67 10.57 17.26 16.71
C PRO A 67 12.04 17.64 16.87
N GLU A 68 12.59 18.41 15.93
CA GLU A 68 13.90 18.99 16.11
C GLU A 68 13.89 19.74 17.44
N SER A 69 14.78 19.31 18.32
CA SER A 69 14.98 19.85 19.65
C SER A 69 15.22 21.35 19.57
N ARG A 70 14.15 22.12 19.76
CA ARG A 70 14.13 23.57 20.05
C ARG A 70 14.82 23.92 21.37
N GLN A 71 15.71 23.05 21.87
CA GLN A 71 16.41 23.17 23.14
C GLN A 71 17.78 23.86 22.98
N ALA A 72 18.27 24.09 21.76
CA ALA A 72 19.56 24.76 21.53
C ALA A 72 19.48 26.30 21.50
N MET A 73 18.29 26.90 21.34
CA MET A 73 18.14 28.36 21.16
C MET A 73 17.74 29.13 22.43
N VAL A 74 17.46 28.47 23.56
CA VAL A 74 17.01 29.15 24.80
C VAL A 74 18.16 29.39 25.79
N THR A 75 19.38 28.97 25.45
CA THR A 75 20.54 29.02 26.36
C THR A 75 21.74 29.83 25.83
N ALA A 76 21.54 30.67 24.81
CA ALA A 76 22.58 31.57 24.28
C ALA A 76 22.11 33.03 24.38
#